data_AF-A0A535D6L4-F1
#
_entry.id   AF-A0A535D6L4-F1
#
_cell.length_a   1.000
_cell.length_b   1.000
_cell.length_c   1.000
_cell.angle_alpha   90.00
_cell.angle_beta   90.00
_cell.angle_gamma   90.00
#
_symmetry.space_group_name_H-M   'P 1'
#
loop_
_entity.id
_entity.type
_entity.pdbx_description
1 polymer ?
#
loop_
_entity_poly.entity_id
_entity_poly.type
_entity_poly.pdbx_seq_one_letter_code
_entity_poly.pdbx_strand_id
1 'polypeptide(L)'
;MLTLTLRLWGNVFGGEIMLVVMSGLLLLPGLALPFVGLEVFIGLVQGLVFALLVLMYFILAIESHDEEHEEGSQADTDRVPSPEMHPRPAAST
;
A
#
# COMPACT_ATOMS: atom_id res chain seq x y z
N MET A 1 -1.12 5.40 4.46
CA MET A 1 -2.48 5.82 4.05
C MET A 1 -3.17 6.72 5.08
N LEU A 2 -3.21 6.32 6.37
CA LEU A 2 -3.89 7.09 7.43
C LEU A 2 -3.47 8.57 7.55
N THR A 3 -2.16 8.84 7.58
CA THR A 3 -1.62 10.22 7.70
C THR A 3 -1.85 11.08 6.46
N LEU A 4 -2.16 10.47 5.32
CA LEU A 4 -2.37 11.14 4.05
C LEU A 4 -3.85 11.46 3.82
N THR A 5 -4.74 10.54 4.20
CA THR A 5 -6.17 10.79 4.32
C THR A 5 -6.47 11.90 5.35
N LEU A 6 -5.71 11.96 6.46
CA LEU A 6 -5.82 13.04 7.44
C LEU A 6 -5.45 14.42 6.86
N ARG A 7 -4.52 14.49 5.89
CA ARG A 7 -4.13 15.74 5.21
C ARG A 7 -5.17 16.20 4.19
N LEU A 8 -5.76 15.26 3.44
CA LEU A 8 -6.89 15.56 2.57
C LEU A 8 -8.09 16.04 3.40
N TRP A 9 -8.42 15.29 4.45
CA TRP A 9 -9.49 15.63 5.37
C TRP A 9 -9.25 17.01 6.00
N GLY A 10 -8.04 17.29 6.48
CA GLY A 10 -7.67 18.60 7.03
C GLY A 10 -7.75 19.76 6.04
N ASN A 11 -7.33 19.57 4.78
CA ASN A 11 -7.37 20.63 3.75
C ASN A 11 -8.80 20.91 3.26
N VAL A 12 -9.63 19.89 3.08
CA VAL A 12 -11.03 20.06 2.65
C VAL A 12 -11.91 20.56 3.79
N PHE A 13 -11.74 19.99 4.99
CA PHE A 13 -12.52 20.37 6.17
C PHE A 13 -12.09 21.73 6.72
N GLY A 14 -10.78 21.99 6.78
CA GLY A 14 -10.24 23.27 7.22
C GLY A 14 -10.66 24.41 6.32
N GLY A 15 -10.73 24.15 5.02
CA GLY A 15 -11.19 25.11 4.03
C GLY A 15 -12.66 25.48 4.12
N GLU A 16 -13.55 24.48 4.12
CA GLU A 16 -14.99 24.70 4.22
C GLU A 16 -15.39 25.34 5.57
N ILE A 17 -14.71 24.96 6.66
CA ILE A 17 -14.95 25.54 7.98
C ILE A 17 -14.42 26.97 8.07
N MET A 18 -13.24 27.26 7.52
CA MET A 18 -12.76 28.65 7.40
C MET A 18 -13.75 29.49 6.62
N LEU A 19 -14.28 28.98 5.51
CA LEU A 19 -15.24 29.68 4.68
C LEU A 19 -16.53 29.99 5.43
N VAL A 20 -17.14 29.01 6.10
CA VAL A 20 -18.37 29.20 6.87
C VAL A 20 -18.14 30.21 7.99
N VAL A 21 -16.99 30.14 8.67
CA VAL A 21 -16.62 31.07 9.75
C VAL A 21 -16.36 32.48 9.23
N MET A 22 -15.61 32.64 8.13
CA MET A 22 -15.32 33.95 7.53
C MET A 22 -16.55 34.57 6.84
N SER A 23 -17.36 33.77 6.16
CA SER A 23 -18.64 34.21 5.58
C SER A 23 -19.62 34.64 6.67
N GLY A 24 -19.68 33.91 7.79
CA GLY A 24 -20.53 34.23 8.92
C GLY A 24 -20.07 35.48 9.69
N LEU A 25 -18.76 35.75 9.74
CA LEU A 25 -18.20 36.86 10.52
C LEU A 25 -17.98 38.14 9.70
N LEU A 26 -17.61 38.04 8.42
CA LEU A 26 -17.10 39.17 7.65
C LEU A 26 -18.15 39.83 6.74
N LEU A 27 -19.28 39.18 6.44
CA LEU A 27 -20.39 39.69 5.60
C LEU A 27 -19.97 40.44 4.31
N LEU A 28 -18.75 40.22 3.82
CA LEU A 28 -18.17 40.82 2.62
C LEU A 28 -17.72 39.69 1.68
N PRO A 29 -18.58 39.27 0.73
CA PRO A 29 -18.34 38.09 -0.09
C PRO A 29 -17.23 38.28 -1.15
N GLY A 30 -16.82 39.52 -1.45
CA GLY A 30 -15.92 39.83 -2.56
C GLY A 30 -14.47 39.36 -2.39
N LEU A 31 -13.96 39.29 -1.15
CA LEU A 31 -12.57 38.89 -0.88
C LEU A 31 -12.40 37.37 -0.69
N ALA A 32 -13.47 36.69 -0.28
CA ALA A 32 -13.46 35.25 -0.05
C ALA A 32 -13.44 34.44 -1.36
N LEU A 33 -14.05 34.96 -2.42
CA LEU A 33 -14.27 34.26 -3.69
C LEU A 33 -13.00 33.66 -4.36
N PRO A 34 -11.88 34.41 -4.52
CA PRO A 34 -10.65 33.83 -5.07
C PRO A 34 -9.99 32.82 -4.11
N PHE A 35 -10.18 32.98 -2.81
CA PHE A 35 -9.61 32.10 -1.79
C PHE A 35 -10.29 30.72 -1.81
N VAL A 36 -11.62 30.68 -2.04
CA VAL A 36 -12.38 29.43 -2.19
C VAL A 36 -11.87 28.57 -3.34
N GLY A 37 -11.63 29.20 -4.50
CA GLY A 37 -11.20 28.49 -5.70
C GLY A 37 -9.79 27.91 -5.56
N LEU A 38 -8.88 28.67 -4.96
CA LEU A 38 -7.49 28.25 -4.70
C LEU A 38 -7.41 27.14 -3.66
N GLU A 39 -8.21 27.21 -2.60
CA GLU A 39 -8.28 26.21 -1.54
C GLU A 39 -8.82 24.86 -2.04
N VAL A 40 -9.95 24.89 -2.75
CA VAL A 40 -10.51 23.69 -3.39
C VAL A 40 -9.52 23.10 -4.40
N PHE A 41 -8.82 23.93 -5.18
CA PHE A 41 -7.80 23.49 -6.12
C PHE A 41 -6.63 22.76 -5.42
N ILE A 42 -6.12 23.31 -4.32
CA ILE A 42 -5.05 22.68 -3.53
C ILE A 42 -5.53 21.38 -2.88
N GLY A 43 -6.77 21.34 -2.38
CA GLY A 43 -7.40 20.11 -1.85
C GLY A 43 -7.54 19.02 -2.91
N LEU A 44 -7.87 19.39 -4.15
CA LEU A 44 -8.00 18.48 -5.28
C LEU A 44 -6.64 17.88 -5.68
N VAL A 45 -5.59 18.71 -5.75
CA VAL A 45 -4.21 18.26 -5.98
C VAL A 45 -3.74 17.32 -4.86
N GLN A 46 -4.07 17.62 -3.60
CA GLN A 46 -3.74 16.77 -2.45
C GLN A 46 -4.36 15.37 -2.57
N GLY A 47 -5.58 15.26 -3.09
CA GLY A 47 -6.26 13.99 -3.35
C GLY A 47 -5.74 13.24 -4.56
N LEU A 48 -5.36 13.94 -5.63
CA LEU A 48 -4.72 13.35 -6.80
C LEU A 48 -3.38 12.70 -6.45
N VAL A 49 -2.54 13.39 -5.68
CA VAL A 49 -1.24 12.83 -5.23
C VAL A 49 -1.44 11.62 -4.33
N PHE A 50 -2.49 11.60 -3.50
CA PHE A 50 -2.86 10.42 -2.71
C PHE A 50 -3.24 9.23 -3.58
N ALA A 51 -4.15 9.43 -4.52
CA ALA A 51 -4.62 8.37 -5.42
C ALA A 51 -3.45 7.80 -6.24
N LEU A 52 -2.52 8.66 -6.66
CA LEU A 52 -1.32 8.27 -7.39
C LEU A 52 -0.39 7.39 -6.52
N LEU A 53 -0.18 7.75 -5.25
CA LEU A 53 0.60 6.93 -4.31
C LEU A 53 -0.09 5.60 -3.97
N VAL A 54 -1.42 5.58 -3.86
CA VAL A 54 -2.21 4.34 -3.65
C VAL A 54 -2.09 3.42 -4.86
N LEU A 55 -2.21 3.97 -6.08
CA LEU A 55 -2.03 3.21 -7.31
C LEU A 55 -0.62 2.61 -7.40
N MET A 56 0.40 3.41 -7.10
CA MET A 56 1.79 2.94 -7.06
C MET A 56 1.99 1.84 -6.01
N TYR A 57 1.42 2.01 -4.81
CA TYR A 57 1.47 0.98 -3.76
C TYR A 57 0.75 -0.31 -4.20
N PHE A 58 -0.38 -0.20 -4.90
CA PHE A 58 -1.11 -1.35 -5.41
C PHE A 58 -0.31 -2.10 -6.49
N ILE A 59 0.36 -1.36 -7.38
CA ILE A 59 1.26 -1.95 -8.39
C ILE A 59 2.42 -2.69 -7.72
N LEU A 60 3.07 -2.09 -6.71
CA LEU A 60 4.14 -2.73 -5.95
C LEU A 60 3.65 -3.97 -5.18
N ALA A 61 2.44 -3.92 -4.62
CA ALA A 61 1.85 -5.03 -3.91
C ALA A 61 1.52 -6.21 -4.84
N ILE A 62 1.07 -5.93 -6.06
CA ILE A 62 0.83 -6.97 -7.08
C ILE A 62 2.14 -7.60 -7.54
N GLU A 63 3.18 -6.79 -7.78
CA GLU A 63 4.51 -7.28 -8.17
C GLU A 63 5.14 -8.15 -7.07
N SER A 64 4.95 -7.79 -5.79
CA SER A 64 5.47 -8.58 -4.67
C SER A 64 4.77 -9.93 -4.45
N HIS A 65 3.65 -10.22 -5.13
CA HIS A 65 2.92 -11.47 -4.96
C HIS A 65 3.23 -12.53 -6.03
N ASP A 66 4.13 -12.24 -6.98
CA ASP A 66 4.61 -13.21 -7.97
C ASP A 66 5.93 -13.90 -7.53
N GLU A 67 6.57 -13.47 -6.43
CA GLU A 67 7.85 -14.06 -5.97
C GLU A 67 7.71 -15.10 -4.85
N GLU A 68 6.49 -15.39 -4.36
CA GLU A 68 6.25 -16.42 -3.32
C GLU A 68 5.66 -17.74 -3.86
N HIS A 69 5.92 -18.06 -5.13
CA HIS A 69 5.72 -19.41 -5.69
C HIS A 69 7.06 -20.14 -5.92
N GLU A 70 7.98 -20.04 -4.95
CA GLU A 70 9.13 -20.95 -4.82
C GLU A 70 9.18 -21.59 -3.42
N GLU A 71 8.07 -22.15 -2.93
CA GLU A 71 8.15 -23.22 -1.92
C GLU A 71 7.30 -24.44 -2.35
N GLY A 72 7.98 -25.56 -2.57
CA GLY A 72 7.38 -26.89 -2.37
C GLY A 72 7.01 -27.72 -3.60
N SER A 73 7.98 -28.04 -4.48
CA SER A 73 7.94 -29.33 -5.18
C SER A 73 8.74 -30.36 -4.40
N GLN A 74 8.13 -30.86 -3.32
CA GLN A 74 8.46 -32.16 -2.76
C GLN A 74 7.61 -33.20 -3.50
N ALA A 75 8.13 -33.68 -4.63
CA ALA A 75 7.78 -34.98 -5.18
C ALA A 75 9.03 -35.85 -4.98
N ASP A 76 9.21 -36.50 -3.82
CA ASP A 76 8.68 -37.85 -3.58
C ASP A 76 8.40 -38.66 -4.85
N THR A 77 9.45 -38.85 -5.67
CA THR A 77 9.56 -39.93 -6.64
C THR A 77 11.05 -40.10 -6.94
N ASP A 78 11.77 -40.85 -6.11
CA ASP A 78 12.04 -42.23 -6.48
C ASP A 78 12.82 -42.95 -5.37
N ARG A 79 12.25 -44.09 -5.01
CA ARG A 79 12.74 -45.06 -4.06
C ARG A 79 13.82 -45.86 -4.78
N VAL A 80 15.09 -45.50 -4.61
CA VAL A 80 16.17 -46.47 -4.87
C VAL A 80 16.52 -47.16 -3.55
N PRO A 81 16.25 -48.48 -3.43
CA PRO A 81 16.49 -49.25 -2.21
C PRO A 81 17.94 -49.18 -1.77
N SER A 82 18.14 -48.97 -0.47
CA SER A 82 19.39 -49.29 0.22
C SER A 82 19.89 -50.67 -0.21
N PRO A 83 21.11 -50.81 -0.72
CA PRO A 83 21.84 -52.05 -0.63
C PRO A 83 22.52 -52.13 0.74
N GLU A 84 21.73 -52.08 1.82
CA GLU A 84 22.12 -52.74 3.07
C GLU A 84 21.58 -54.16 3.02
N MET A 85 22.44 -55.10 2.64
CA MET A 85 22.55 -56.49 3.13
C MET A 85 23.13 -57.42 2.06
N HIS A 86 24.43 -57.69 2.14
CA HIS A 86 24.78 -59.10 2.25
C HIS A 86 25.95 -59.28 3.22
N PRO A 87 25.75 -60.05 4.31
CA PRO A 87 26.77 -60.36 5.28
C PRO A 87 27.80 -61.30 4.64
N ARG A 88 29.01 -61.40 5.20
CA ARG A 88 29.51 -62.70 5.63
C ARG A 88 30.66 -62.58 6.65
N PRO A 89 30.68 -63.49 7.62
CA PRO A 89 31.40 -63.34 8.88
C PRO A 89 32.77 -64.03 8.86
N ALA A 90 33.58 -63.61 9.82
CA ALA A 90 34.62 -64.35 10.52
C ALA A 90 35.87 -64.83 9.73
N ALA A 91 37.02 -64.38 10.26
CA ALA A 91 38.24 -65.15 10.47
C ALA A 91 38.93 -65.79 9.26
N SER A 92 40.20 -65.42 9.03
CA SER A 92 41.34 -66.31 9.33
C SER A 92 42.60 -65.85 8.61
N THR A 93 43.69 -65.81 9.39
CA THR A 93 45.11 -65.89 8.97
C THR A 93 45.84 -64.58 8.69
#